data_AF-A0A0U0W6P2-F1
#
_entry.id   AF-A0A0U0W6P2-F1
#
_cell.length_a   1.000
_cell.length_b   1.000
_cell.length_c   1.000
_cell.angle_alpha   90.00
_cell.angle_beta   90.00
_cell.angle_gamma   90.00
#
_symmetry.space_group_name_H-M   'P 1'
#
loop_
_entity.id
_entity.type
_entity.pdbx_description
1 polymer ?
#
loop_
_entity_poly.entity_id
_entity_poly.type
_entity_poly.pdbx_seq_one_letter_code
_entity_poly.pdbx_strand_id
1 'polypeptide(L)'
;MASGTGAQVKVGGTDLAGLDPASVTCVKTGGKIDIGSGSSGGRQALAVVMTDESTPKVESLALVVDGNALSVANNMGAKVGSANVAVDGKTYTITGQAQGADLKNPMAGMITKDFDIKVSCG
;
A
#
# COMPACT_ATOMS: atom_id res chain seq x y z
N MET A 1 1.81 -19.80 -8.02
CA MET A 1 1.52 -18.38 -8.31
C MET A 1 0.17 -18.11 -7.67
N ALA A 2 0.15 -17.33 -6.59
CA ALA A 2 -1.05 -17.03 -5.83
C ALA A 2 -1.87 -15.97 -6.58
N SER A 3 -2.93 -16.41 -7.28
CA SER A 3 -3.87 -15.53 -7.96
C SER A 3 -4.74 -14.84 -6.91
N GLY A 4 -4.64 -13.52 -6.77
CA GLY A 4 -5.31 -12.75 -5.72
C GLY A 4 -6.84 -12.84 -5.82
N THR A 5 -7.46 -13.50 -4.84
CA THR A 5 -8.90 -13.40 -4.56
C THR A 5 -9.16 -12.10 -3.81
N GLY A 6 -9.32 -11.00 -4.55
CA GLY A 6 -9.90 -9.74 -4.08
C GLY A 6 -8.96 -8.86 -3.24
N ALA A 7 -8.25 -7.95 -3.89
CA ALA A 7 -7.66 -6.80 -3.21
C ALA A 7 -8.66 -5.62 -3.16
N GLN A 8 -8.70 -4.90 -2.06
CA GLN A 8 -9.38 -3.62 -1.95
C GLN A 8 -8.39 -2.60 -1.42
N VAL A 9 -8.32 -1.45 -2.07
CA VAL A 9 -7.46 -0.35 -1.64
C VAL A 9 -8.32 0.90 -1.60
N LYS A 10 -8.34 1.57 -0.45
CA LYS A 10 -9.04 2.83 -0.24
C LYS A 10 -8.06 3.90 0.22
N VAL A 11 -8.28 5.12 -0.25
CA VAL A 11 -7.49 6.30 0.09
C VAL A 11 -8.44 7.46 0.36
N GLY A 12 -8.35 8.06 1.54
CA GLY A 12 -9.28 9.10 1.98
C GLY A 12 -10.74 8.63 1.95
N GLY A 13 -10.98 7.34 2.21
CA GLY A 13 -12.31 6.71 2.19
C GLY A 13 -12.85 6.32 0.82
N THR A 14 -12.13 6.60 -0.28
CA THR A 14 -12.55 6.25 -1.65
C THR A 14 -11.73 5.10 -2.19
N ASP A 15 -12.35 4.15 -2.91
CA ASP A 15 -11.61 3.08 -3.58
C ASP A 15 -10.59 3.66 -4.57
N LEU A 16 -9.43 3.00 -4.66
CA LEU A 16 -8.36 3.35 -5.58
C LEU A 16 -8.87 3.16 -7.01
N ALA A 17 -9.23 4.28 -7.66
CA ALA A 17 -9.64 4.28 -9.05
C ALA A 17 -8.59 3.56 -9.92
N GLY A 18 -9.04 2.78 -10.91
CA GLY A 18 -8.16 2.12 -11.87
C GLY A 18 -7.29 0.99 -11.32
N LEU A 19 -7.40 0.63 -10.04
CA LEU A 19 -6.83 -0.60 -9.52
C LEU A 19 -7.62 -1.79 -10.07
N ASP A 20 -6.94 -2.69 -10.77
CA ASP A 20 -7.46 -4.02 -11.01
C ASP A 20 -7.13 -4.91 -9.79
N PRO A 21 -8.11 -5.31 -8.98
CA PRO A 21 -7.85 -6.14 -7.81
C PRO A 21 -7.26 -7.51 -8.16
N ALA A 22 -7.43 -7.98 -9.41
CA ALA A 22 -6.81 -9.20 -9.91
C ALA A 22 -5.34 -9.01 -10.30
N SER A 23 -4.88 -7.77 -10.54
CA SER A 23 -3.48 -7.45 -10.83
C SER A 23 -2.62 -7.29 -9.57
N VAL A 24 -3.24 -7.34 -8.39
CA VAL A 24 -2.54 -7.32 -7.11
C VAL A 24 -1.88 -8.67 -6.87
N THR A 25 -0.56 -8.62 -6.74
CA THR A 25 0.29 -9.78 -6.48
C THR A 25 0.82 -9.70 -5.06
N CYS A 26 0.94 -10.86 -4.43
CA CYS A 26 1.70 -11.03 -3.19
C CYS A 26 2.87 -11.97 -3.46
N VAL A 27 4.08 -11.51 -3.16
CA VAL A 27 5.31 -12.32 -3.27
C VAL A 27 5.95 -12.39 -1.90
N LYS A 28 6.31 -13.60 -1.45
CA LYS A 28 7.09 -13.79 -0.23
C LYS A 28 8.54 -14.06 -0.61
N THR A 29 9.47 -13.21 -0.19
CA THR A 29 10.89 -13.37 -0.50
C THR A 29 11.76 -12.75 0.59
N GLY A 30 12.86 -13.41 0.95
CA GLY A 30 13.84 -12.86 1.90
C GLY A 30 13.28 -12.48 3.29
N GLY A 31 12.26 -13.18 3.78
CA GLY A 31 11.60 -12.86 5.06
C GLY A 31 10.66 -11.65 4.99
N LYS A 32 10.27 -11.24 3.77
CA LYS A 32 9.34 -10.14 3.51
C LYS A 32 8.18 -10.60 2.65
N ILE A 33 7.10 -9.85 2.73
CA ILE A 33 5.93 -9.95 1.88
C ILE A 33 5.84 -8.65 1.08
N ASP A 34 6.02 -8.77 -0.23
CA ASP A 34 5.86 -7.69 -1.20
C ASP A 34 4.46 -7.78 -1.81
N ILE A 35 3.66 -6.74 -1.61
CA ILE A 35 2.34 -6.60 -2.23
C ILE A 35 2.44 -5.50 -3.28
N GLY A 36 2.15 -5.83 -4.53
CA GLY A 36 2.25 -4.89 -5.63
C GLY A 36 1.06 -4.99 -6.57
N SER A 37 0.53 -3.84 -7.02
CA SER A 37 -0.43 -3.81 -8.12
C SER A 37 0.29 -3.44 -9.42
N GLY A 38 0.25 -4.33 -10.42
CA GLY A 38 0.64 -3.96 -11.77
C GLY A 38 -0.38 -2.97 -12.34
N SER A 39 0.06 -1.78 -12.70
CA SER A 39 -0.79 -0.79 -13.37
C SER A 39 -0.47 -0.75 -14.85
N SER A 40 -1.47 -1.01 -15.67
CA SER A 40 -1.44 -0.75 -17.10
C SER A 40 -1.48 0.77 -17.32
N GLY A 41 -0.33 1.44 -17.20
CA GLY A 41 -0.18 2.87 -17.53
C GLY A 41 0.53 3.74 -16.49
N GLY A 42 1.02 3.20 -15.37
CA GLY A 42 1.92 3.89 -14.43
C GLY A 42 1.31 5.06 -13.64
N ARG A 43 0.00 5.32 -13.77
CA ARG A 43 -0.69 6.46 -13.13
C ARG A 43 -1.24 6.18 -11.74
N GLN A 44 -1.56 4.92 -11.47
CA GLN A 44 -1.99 4.43 -10.15
C GLN A 44 -1.11 3.25 -9.82
N ALA A 45 -0.46 3.21 -8.67
CA ALA A 45 0.41 2.11 -8.32
C ALA A 45 0.40 1.93 -6.81
N LEU A 46 0.36 0.68 -6.38
CA LEU A 46 0.55 0.27 -4.99
C LEU A 46 1.79 -0.62 -4.92
N ALA A 47 2.67 -0.32 -3.97
CA ALA A 47 3.72 -1.20 -3.51
C ALA A 47 3.77 -1.16 -1.97
N VAL A 48 3.69 -2.31 -1.33
CA VAL A 48 3.81 -2.47 0.12
C VAL A 48 4.86 -3.52 0.40
N VAL A 49 5.77 -3.20 1.32
CA VAL A 49 6.75 -4.15 1.84
C VAL A 49 6.47 -4.31 3.32
N MET A 50 6.22 -5.55 3.74
CA MET A 50 6.02 -5.90 5.15
C MET A 50 6.85 -7.12 5.54
N THR A 51 7.09 -7.30 6.84
CA THR A 51 7.78 -8.48 7.34
C THR A 51 6.93 -9.75 7.18
N ASP A 52 7.56 -10.88 6.84
CA ASP A 52 6.89 -12.20 6.78
C ASP A 52 7.05 -12.93 8.12
N GLU A 53 6.33 -12.43 9.13
CA GLU A 53 6.31 -12.99 10.49
C GLU A 53 4.88 -13.05 11.04
N SER A 54 4.69 -13.62 12.23
CA SER A 54 3.35 -13.79 12.84
C SER A 54 2.65 -12.46 13.11
N THR A 55 3.41 -11.42 13.43
CA THR A 55 2.95 -10.05 13.58
C THR A 55 3.62 -9.17 12.52
N PRO A 56 3.17 -9.23 11.26
CA PRO A 56 3.79 -8.50 10.17
C PRO A 56 3.73 -6.99 10.43
N LYS A 57 4.80 -6.30 10.04
CA LYS A 57 4.92 -4.84 10.15
C LYS A 57 5.20 -4.26 8.77
N VAL A 58 4.52 -3.17 8.44
CA VAL A 58 4.85 -2.40 7.24
C VAL A 58 6.20 -1.72 7.45
N GLU A 59 7.12 -2.07 6.57
CA GLU A 59 8.43 -1.44 6.47
C GLU A 59 8.34 -0.19 5.58
N SER A 60 7.68 -0.34 4.43
CA SER A 60 7.42 0.74 3.49
C SER A 60 6.14 0.54 2.71
N LEU A 61 5.53 1.65 2.30
CA LEU A 61 4.41 1.70 1.38
C LEU A 61 4.66 2.85 0.40
N ALA A 62 4.41 2.61 -0.87
CA ALA A 62 4.36 3.64 -1.90
C ALA A 62 3.03 3.53 -2.63
N LEU A 63 2.38 4.68 -2.79
CA LEU A 63 1.05 4.77 -3.37
C LEU A 63 0.96 6.01 -4.25
N VAL A 64 0.59 5.80 -5.51
CA VAL A 64 0.26 6.88 -6.43
C VAL A 64 -1.23 6.84 -6.70
N VAL A 65 -1.93 7.92 -6.39
CA VAL A 65 -3.39 8.00 -6.50
C VAL A 65 -3.83 9.42 -6.78
N ASP A 66 -4.64 9.58 -7.82
CA ASP A 66 -5.24 10.87 -8.20
C ASP A 66 -4.23 12.04 -8.30
N GLY A 67 -3.01 11.75 -8.78
CA GLY A 67 -1.94 12.74 -8.88
C GLY A 67 -1.26 13.06 -7.54
N ASN A 68 -1.49 12.29 -6.49
CA ASN A 68 -0.73 12.35 -5.24
C ASN A 68 0.30 11.21 -5.21
N ALA A 69 1.52 11.53 -4.80
CA ALA A 69 2.54 10.54 -4.49
C ALA A 69 2.69 10.46 -2.97
N LEU A 70 2.24 9.34 -2.39
CA LEU A 70 2.15 9.12 -0.96
C LEU A 70 3.06 7.96 -0.55
N SER A 71 3.59 8.01 0.65
CA SER A 71 4.40 6.94 1.21
C SER A 71 4.22 6.75 2.71
N VAL A 72 4.51 5.54 3.16
CA VAL A 72 4.85 5.24 4.55
C VAL A 72 6.27 4.70 4.56
N ALA A 73 7.08 5.16 5.50
CA ALA A 73 8.40 4.60 5.76
C ALA A 73 8.58 4.47 7.27
N ASN A 74 8.80 3.23 7.72
CA ASN A 74 9.04 2.91 9.13
C ASN A 74 10.46 2.38 9.37
N ASN A 75 11.30 2.39 8.34
CA ASN A 75 12.64 1.84 8.36
C ASN A 75 13.73 2.93 8.43
N MET A 76 14.87 2.57 9.02
CA MET A 76 16.13 3.32 8.91
C MET A 76 16.08 4.77 9.42
N GLY A 77 15.39 5.01 10.54
CA GLY A 77 15.42 6.29 11.26
C GLY A 77 14.57 7.42 10.68
N ALA A 78 14.04 7.27 9.46
CA ALA A 78 13.02 8.15 8.90
C ALA A 78 11.63 7.57 9.19
N LYS A 79 10.76 8.37 9.84
CA LYS A 79 9.35 8.04 10.04
C LYS A 79 8.50 8.96 9.17
N VAL A 80 7.90 8.40 8.13
CA VAL A 80 6.93 9.09 7.28
C VAL A 80 5.63 8.31 7.37
N GLY A 81 4.55 8.99 7.75
CA GLY A 81 3.26 8.34 7.91
C GLY A 81 3.21 7.33 9.07
N SER A 82 2.20 6.48 9.03
CA SER A 82 1.98 5.38 9.97
C SER A 82 1.25 4.24 9.25
N ALA A 83 1.50 3.01 9.70
CA ALA A 83 0.83 1.85 9.16
C ALA A 83 0.76 0.73 10.21
N ASN A 84 -0.36 0.02 10.23
CA ASN A 84 -0.65 -1.10 11.10
C ASN A 84 -1.18 -2.26 10.26
N VAL A 85 -0.84 -3.49 10.63
CA VAL A 85 -1.30 -4.70 9.93
C VAL A 85 -2.13 -5.56 10.87
N ALA A 86 -3.31 -5.95 10.43
CA ALA A 86 -4.12 -6.99 11.03
C ALA A 86 -4.15 -8.22 10.10
N VAL A 87 -3.98 -9.41 10.68
CA VAL A 87 -3.95 -10.67 9.95
C VAL A 87 -5.17 -11.50 10.31
N ASP A 88 -5.93 -11.91 9.31
CA ASP A 88 -7.06 -12.83 9.42
C ASP A 88 -6.87 -14.00 8.44
N GLY A 89 -6.26 -15.08 8.95
CA GLY A 89 -5.86 -16.23 8.13
C GLY A 89 -4.84 -15.85 7.05
N LYS A 90 -5.28 -15.82 5.79
CA LYS A 90 -4.47 -15.41 4.63
C LYS A 90 -4.70 -13.95 4.20
N THR A 91 -5.58 -13.24 4.91
CA THR A 91 -5.98 -11.88 4.58
C THR A 91 -5.23 -10.89 5.46
N TYR A 92 -4.59 -9.92 4.83
CA TYR A 92 -3.89 -8.83 5.46
C TYR A 92 -4.72 -7.57 5.29
N THR A 93 -5.02 -6.91 6.40
CA THR A 93 -5.65 -5.58 6.42
C THR A 93 -4.62 -4.58 6.92
N ILE A 94 -4.19 -3.67 6.05
CA ILE A 94 -3.18 -2.66 6.31
C ILE A 94 -3.88 -1.31 6.37
N THR A 95 -3.81 -0.64 7.51
CA THR A 95 -4.43 0.67 7.73
C THR A 95 -3.41 1.67 8.22
N GLY A 96 -3.62 2.95 7.93
CA GLY A 96 -2.74 3.99 8.43
C GLY A 96 -2.85 5.30 7.67
N GLN A 97 -1.81 6.12 7.79
CA GLN A 97 -1.71 7.43 7.15
C GLN A 97 -0.46 7.49 6.29
N ALA A 98 -0.63 7.72 4.99
CA ALA A 98 0.48 7.94 4.08
C ALA A 98 0.67 9.45 3.88
N GLN A 99 1.93 9.87 3.76
CA GLN A 99 2.28 11.27 3.58
C GLN A 99 3.09 11.45 2.31
N GLY A 100 3.02 12.63 1.70
CA GLY A 100 3.82 12.91 0.52
C GLY A 100 3.41 14.20 -0.17
N ALA A 101 3.42 14.20 -1.50
CA ALA A 101 3.22 15.40 -2.30
C ALA A 101 1.99 15.31 -3.19
N ASP A 102 1.32 16.44 -3.36
CA ASP A 102 0.31 16.66 -4.40
C ASP A 102 1.04 17.05 -5.70
N LEU A 103 1.06 16.16 -6.69
CA LEU A 103 1.71 16.41 -7.98
C LEU A 103 0.88 17.34 -8.87
N LYS A 104 -0.42 17.51 -8.60
CA LYS A 104 -1.28 18.48 -9.29
C LYS A 104 -1.10 19.88 -8.69
N ASN A 105 -0.75 19.98 -7.41
CA ASN A 105 -0.43 21.23 -6.73
C ASN A 105 0.88 21.12 -5.92
N PRO A 106 2.06 21.25 -6.56
CA PRO A 106 3.36 21.13 -5.90
C PRO A 106 3.61 22.19 -4.80
N MET A 107 2.83 23.27 -4.78
CA MET A 107 2.90 24.33 -3.78
C MET A 107 2.05 24.05 -2.53
N ALA A 108 1.24 22.99 -2.52
CA ALA A 108 0.42 22.59 -1.37
C ALA A 108 1.26 22.12 -0.17
N GLY A 109 2.54 21.78 -0.39
CA GLY A 109 3.41 21.20 0.62
C GLY A 109 3.09 19.73 0.89
N MET A 110 3.41 19.28 2.10
CA MET A 110 3.22 17.88 2.49
C MET A 110 1.74 17.61 2.75
N ILE A 111 1.19 16.63 2.05
CA ILE A 111 -0.19 16.16 2.24
C ILE A 111 -0.20 14.84 3.01
N THR A 112 -1.27 14.60 3.76
CA THR A 112 -1.52 13.35 4.49
C THR A 112 -2.86 12.77 4.05
N LYS A 113 -2.91 11.46 3.83
CA LYS A 113 -4.13 10.73 3.47
C LYS A 113 -4.20 9.42 4.25
N ASP A 114 -5.37 9.14 4.80
CA ASP A 114 -5.66 7.82 5.37
C ASP A 114 -5.77 6.79 4.26
N PHE A 115 -5.35 5.56 4.54
CA PHE A 115 -5.53 4.43 3.64
C PHE A 115 -6.00 3.18 4.37
N ASP A 116 -6.70 2.32 3.63
CA ASP A 116 -7.13 0.99 4.05
C ASP A 116 -6.90 0.03 2.88
N ILE A 117 -6.05 -0.97 3.08
CA ILE A 117 -5.70 -1.97 2.09
C ILE A 117 -6.07 -3.33 2.65
N LYS A 118 -6.95 -4.05 1.97
CA LYS A 118 -7.27 -5.43 2.25
C LYS A 118 -6.78 -6.29 1.11
N VAL A 119 -5.94 -7.28 1.40
CA VAL A 119 -5.41 -8.19 0.38
C VAL A 119 -5.35 -9.62 0.92
N SER A 120 -5.77 -10.58 0.13
CA SER A 120 -5.62 -12.00 0.43
C SER A 120 -4.48 -12.59 -0.39
N CYS A 121 -3.40 -13.00 0.29
CA CYS A 121 -2.26 -13.64 -0.35
C CYS A 121 -2.47 -15.17 -0.31
N GLY A 122 -3.08 -15.69 -1.38
CA GLY A 122 -3.75 -17.00 -1.44
C GLY A 122 -2.94 -18.15 -2.06
#